data_AF-A0A958ZH87-F1
#
_entry.id   AF-A0A958ZH87-F1
#
_cell.length_a   1.000
_cell.length_b   1.000
_cell.length_c   1.000
_cell.angle_alpha   90.00
_cell.angle_beta   90.00
_cell.angle_gamma   90.00
#
_symmetry.space_group_name_H-M   'P 1'
#
loop_
_entity.id
_entity.type
_entity.pdbx_description
1 polymer ?
#
loop_
_entity_poly.entity_id
_entity_poly.type
_entity_poly.pdbx_seq_one_letter_code
_entity_poly.pdbx_strand_id
1 'polypeptide(L)'
;MKKIPPLYLFLFITCISCAKQGKNIYVEGLVYNPINGSRIEGVELKLSRLSNSSSVKVLATSTSSQDGTYILKANGLLGKQYSVCVSNFPNNYILLDTYSPSDPGEDLYCEFIKMMQAEIVNVELVPKKTISVVLNNTNCINTQDSIHVELFNEYLKDLYYIKIDKSGCIQNYTEIQPTTEGYTKIYWDVTKNGITNSFSDSIFVSDSQQSVTFNIDY
;
A
#
# COMPACT_ATOMS: atom_id res chain seq x y z
N MET A 1 20.31 70.40 -23.36
CA MET A 1 19.54 69.16 -23.19
C MET A 1 19.60 68.35 -24.48
N LYS A 2 20.33 67.22 -24.49
CA LYS A 2 20.50 66.38 -25.69
C LYS A 2 19.28 65.46 -25.87
N LYS A 3 18.61 65.56 -27.03
CA LYS A 3 17.49 64.70 -27.41
C LYS A 3 18.02 63.30 -27.71
N ILE A 4 17.58 62.32 -26.92
CA ILE A 4 17.88 60.90 -27.14
C ILE A 4 17.00 60.42 -28.31
N PRO A 5 17.55 59.74 -29.34
CA PRO A 5 16.78 59.32 -30.50
C PRO A 5 15.83 58.16 -30.16
N PRO A 6 14.61 58.14 -30.74
CA PRO A 6 13.56 57.17 -30.40
C PRO A 6 13.87 55.71 -30.79
N LEU A 7 14.99 55.46 -31.49
CA LEU A 7 15.39 54.12 -31.95
C LEU A 7 15.90 53.22 -30.80
N TYR A 8 16.38 53.80 -29.69
CA TYR A 8 16.89 53.03 -28.55
C TYR A 8 15.80 52.51 -27.61
N LEU A 9 14.57 53.02 -27.71
CA LEU A 9 13.45 52.58 -26.86
C LEU A 9 12.82 51.26 -27.38
N PHE A 10 13.00 50.94 -28.67
CA PHE A 10 12.43 49.74 -29.27
C PHE A 10 13.28 48.48 -29.05
N LEU A 11 14.58 48.64 -28.72
CA LEU A 11 15.51 47.51 -28.56
C LEU A 11 15.46 46.86 -27.17
N PHE A 12 14.80 47.50 -26.18
CA PHE A 12 14.65 46.94 -24.83
C PHE A 12 13.37 46.10 -24.63
N ILE A 13 12.47 46.07 -25.62
CA ILE A 13 11.16 45.41 -25.49
C ILE A 13 11.20 43.93 -25.96
N THR A 14 12.23 43.50 -26.69
CA THR A 14 12.30 42.13 -27.24
C THR A 14 13.05 41.11 -26.37
N CYS A 15 13.55 41.51 -25.20
CA CYS A 15 14.24 40.59 -24.27
C CYS A 15 13.37 40.10 -23.10
N ILE A 16 12.06 40.30 -23.14
CA ILE A 16 11.14 39.49 -22.33
C ILE A 16 10.93 38.18 -23.10
N SER A 17 12.00 37.41 -23.24
CA SER A 17 11.81 35.97 -23.39
C SER A 17 11.05 35.56 -22.14
N CYS A 18 9.77 35.22 -22.30
CA CYS A 18 9.04 34.45 -21.30
C CYS A 18 9.91 33.23 -20.96
N ALA A 19 10.74 33.34 -19.92
CA ALA A 19 11.22 32.17 -19.21
C ALA A 19 9.93 31.48 -18.80
N LYS A 20 9.61 30.37 -19.47
CA LYS A 20 8.42 29.55 -19.23
C LYS A 20 8.32 29.41 -17.71
N GLN A 21 7.40 30.16 -17.11
CA GLN A 21 7.31 30.35 -15.67
C GLN A 21 6.57 29.13 -15.10
N GLY A 22 7.16 27.95 -15.28
CA GLY A 22 6.75 26.70 -14.68
C GLY A 22 7.84 26.27 -13.72
N LYS A 23 7.52 26.18 -12.43
CA LYS A 23 8.46 25.64 -11.45
C LYS A 23 8.58 24.14 -11.67
N ASN A 24 9.79 23.60 -11.67
CA ASN A 24 10.01 22.16 -11.82
C ASN A 24 9.45 21.42 -10.61
N ILE A 25 8.79 20.29 -10.87
CA ILE A 25 8.39 19.31 -9.86
C ILE A 25 9.43 18.21 -9.90
N TYR A 26 9.90 17.84 -8.72
CA TYR A 26 10.83 16.75 -8.50
C TYR A 26 10.31 15.92 -7.33
N VAL A 27 10.02 14.66 -7.60
CA VAL A 27 9.69 13.68 -6.56
C VAL A 27 10.66 12.52 -6.70
N GLU A 28 11.16 12.06 -5.57
CA GLU A 28 11.90 10.81 -5.46
C GLU A 28 11.35 9.99 -4.31
N GLY A 29 11.77 8.75 -4.21
CA GLY A 29 11.38 7.91 -3.10
C GLY A 29 11.81 6.48 -3.26
N LEU A 30 11.38 5.67 -2.29
CA LEU A 30 11.70 4.26 -2.20
C LEU A 30 10.42 3.44 -2.21
N VAL A 31 10.46 2.35 -2.97
CA VAL A 31 9.49 1.28 -2.91
C VAL A 31 10.13 0.12 -2.14
N TYR A 32 9.51 -0.25 -1.02
CA TYR A 32 10.13 -1.19 -0.10
C TYR A 32 9.10 -1.97 0.72
N ASN A 33 9.56 -3.09 1.27
CA ASN A 33 8.83 -3.86 2.26
C ASN A 33 9.15 -3.31 3.65
N PRO A 34 8.18 -2.71 4.37
CA PRO A 34 8.42 -2.11 5.68
C PRO A 34 8.75 -3.13 6.78
N ILE A 35 8.49 -4.42 6.54
CA ILE A 35 8.70 -5.49 7.53
C ILE A 35 10.16 -5.90 7.61
N ASN A 36 10.81 -6.04 6.46
CA ASN A 36 12.18 -6.53 6.37
C ASN A 36 13.16 -5.55 5.68
N GLY A 37 12.67 -4.40 5.21
CA GLY A 37 13.46 -3.36 4.55
C GLY A 37 13.85 -3.67 3.11
N SER A 38 13.43 -4.81 2.56
CA SER A 38 13.78 -5.23 1.20
C SER A 38 13.27 -4.24 0.17
N ARG A 39 14.06 -4.04 -0.89
CA ARG A 39 13.75 -3.13 -1.99
C ARG A 39 12.92 -3.83 -3.05
N ILE A 40 11.98 -3.09 -3.65
CA ILE A 40 11.02 -3.67 -4.60
C ILE A 40 11.14 -2.95 -5.94
N GLU A 41 11.60 -3.70 -6.95
CA GLU A 41 11.72 -3.26 -8.34
C GLU A 41 10.39 -3.41 -9.09
N GLY A 42 10.23 -2.67 -10.19
CA GLY A 42 9.17 -2.91 -11.16
C GLY A 42 7.83 -2.29 -10.81
N VAL A 43 7.77 -1.40 -9.82
CA VAL A 43 6.56 -0.67 -9.44
C VAL A 43 6.45 0.59 -10.27
N GLU A 44 5.34 0.73 -11.00
CA GLU A 44 5.05 1.89 -11.83
C GLU A 44 4.39 2.98 -11.01
N LEU A 45 4.96 4.18 -11.06
CA LEU A 45 4.42 5.38 -10.44
C LEU A 45 4.15 6.45 -11.47
N LYS A 46 3.04 7.18 -11.29
CA LYS A 46 2.61 8.28 -12.15
C LYS A 46 2.56 9.57 -11.36
N LEU A 47 3.25 10.60 -11.86
CA LEU A 47 3.03 11.98 -11.45
C LEU A 47 1.89 12.56 -12.27
N SER A 48 0.81 12.90 -11.60
CA SER A 48 -0.41 13.41 -12.19
C SER A 48 -0.69 14.85 -11.73
N ARG A 49 -1.43 15.59 -12.55
CA ARG A 49 -1.95 16.91 -12.23
C ARG A 49 -3.46 16.91 -12.33
N LEU A 50 -4.12 17.36 -11.28
CA LEU A 50 -5.56 17.59 -11.29
C LEU A 50 -5.85 18.89 -12.05
N SER A 51 -6.72 18.80 -13.05
CA SER A 51 -7.23 19.96 -13.75
C SER A 51 -8.42 20.58 -13.00
N ASN A 52 -8.78 21.81 -13.36
CA ASN A 52 -9.93 22.50 -12.76
C ASN A 52 -11.28 21.84 -13.12
N SER A 53 -11.28 20.89 -14.07
CA SER A 53 -12.48 20.18 -14.55
C SER A 53 -12.51 18.72 -14.09
N SER A 54 -11.86 18.40 -12.96
CA SER A 54 -11.73 17.04 -12.41
C SER A 54 -11.05 16.03 -13.34
N SER A 55 -10.43 16.46 -14.44
CA SER A 55 -9.65 15.57 -15.30
C SER A 55 -8.22 15.44 -14.80
N VAL A 56 -7.74 14.20 -14.70
CA VAL A 56 -6.37 13.88 -14.28
C VAL A 56 -5.49 13.83 -15.52
N LYS A 57 -4.38 14.58 -15.52
CA LYS A 57 -3.36 14.51 -16.58
C LYS A 57 -2.07 13.92 -16.03
N VAL A 58 -1.65 12.79 -16.57
CA VAL A 58 -0.32 12.21 -16.32
C VAL A 58 0.75 13.12 -16.94
N LEU A 59 1.74 13.49 -16.14
CA LEU A 59 2.86 14.36 -16.53
C LEU A 59 4.18 13.60 -16.65
N ALA A 60 4.37 12.58 -15.83
CA ALA A 60 5.53 11.69 -15.88
C ALA A 60 5.15 10.31 -15.35
N THR A 61 5.86 9.31 -15.83
CA THR A 61 5.81 7.93 -15.34
C THR A 61 7.23 7.49 -15.03
N SER A 62 7.39 6.71 -13.97
CA SER A 62 8.66 6.10 -13.58
C SER A 62 8.40 4.68 -13.10
N THR A 63 9.43 3.86 -13.10
CA THR A 63 9.38 2.51 -12.56
C THR A 63 10.49 2.38 -11.52
N SER A 64 10.18 1.80 -10.36
CA SER A 64 11.19 1.57 -9.35
C SER A 64 12.30 0.66 -9.89
N SER A 65 13.55 1.04 -9.63
CA SER A 65 14.71 0.28 -10.06
C SER A 65 15.04 -0.84 -9.08
N GLN A 66 16.12 -1.59 -9.33
CA GLN A 66 16.52 -2.75 -8.52
C GLN A 66 16.73 -2.42 -7.03
N ASP A 67 17.16 -1.20 -6.72
CA ASP A 67 17.33 -0.72 -5.34
C ASP A 67 16.04 -0.11 -4.74
N GLY A 68 14.92 -0.24 -5.45
CA GLY A 68 13.61 0.28 -5.06
C GLY A 68 13.47 1.78 -5.25
N THR A 69 14.49 2.49 -5.73
CA THR A 69 14.41 3.94 -5.96
C THR A 69 13.60 4.27 -7.21
N TYR A 70 12.95 5.43 -7.20
CA TYR A 70 12.34 6.01 -8.38
C TYR A 70 12.46 7.54 -8.34
N ILE A 71 12.36 8.15 -9.53
CA ILE A 71 12.37 9.62 -9.69
C ILE A 71 11.31 10.02 -10.72
N LEU A 72 10.52 11.03 -10.38
CA LEU A 72 9.52 11.67 -11.25
C LEU A 72 9.85 13.15 -11.41
N LYS A 73 9.93 13.62 -12.65
CA LYS A 73 10.24 15.01 -13.00
C LYS A 73 9.24 15.55 -14.01
N ALA A 74 8.69 16.73 -13.75
CA ALA A 74 7.81 17.40 -14.70
C ALA A 74 7.85 18.92 -14.53
N ASN A 75 7.43 19.64 -15.58
CA ASN A 75 7.17 21.07 -15.48
C ASN A 75 5.85 21.31 -14.74
N GLY A 76 5.91 21.99 -13.60
CA GLY A 76 4.76 22.41 -12.82
C GLY A 76 4.14 23.71 -13.35
N LEU A 77 2.91 23.97 -12.94
CA LEU A 77 2.13 25.18 -13.18
C LEU A 77 1.66 25.70 -11.83
N LEU A 78 1.79 27.00 -11.61
CA LEU A 78 1.34 27.62 -10.37
C LEU A 78 -0.17 27.44 -10.18
N GLY A 79 -0.60 27.25 -8.92
CA GLY A 79 -2.02 27.11 -8.57
C GLY A 79 -2.67 25.80 -9.02
N LYS A 80 -1.88 24.77 -9.34
CA LYS A 80 -2.37 23.42 -9.65
C LYS A 80 -2.01 22.43 -8.53
N GLN A 81 -2.83 21.39 -8.41
CA GLN A 81 -2.60 20.26 -7.51
C GLN A 81 -1.97 19.10 -8.26
N TYR A 82 -1.11 18.38 -7.55
CA TYR A 82 -0.31 17.29 -8.09
C TYR A 82 -0.43 16.08 -7.16
N SER A 83 -0.36 14.89 -7.74
CA SER A 83 -0.33 13.66 -7.00
C SER A 83 0.67 12.68 -7.59
N VAL A 84 1.24 11.83 -6.75
CA VAL A 84 1.99 10.65 -7.14
C VAL A 84 1.14 9.44 -6.81
N CYS A 85 0.88 8.60 -7.81
CA CYS A 85 0.05 7.42 -7.65
C CYS A 85 0.79 6.16 -8.09
N VAL A 86 0.51 5.05 -7.42
CA VAL A 86 0.97 3.74 -7.89
C VAL A 86 -0.01 3.23 -8.94
N SER A 87 0.46 3.01 -10.16
CA SER A 87 -0.40 2.56 -11.26
C SER A 87 -0.28 1.07 -11.54
N ASN A 88 0.84 0.46 -11.18
CA ASN A 88 1.07 -0.98 -11.31
C ASN A 88 2.15 -1.45 -10.33
N PHE A 89 2.00 -2.66 -9.79
CA PHE A 89 3.01 -3.30 -8.95
C PHE A 89 2.91 -4.83 -9.07
N PRO A 90 3.96 -5.58 -8.70
CA PRO A 90 3.93 -7.03 -8.85
C PRO A 90 2.75 -7.69 -8.11
N ASN A 91 2.01 -8.56 -8.80
CA ASN A 91 0.75 -9.15 -8.33
C ASN A 91 0.86 -9.92 -7.01
N ASN A 92 2.06 -10.35 -6.63
CA ASN A 92 2.35 -11.05 -5.39
C ASN A 92 2.58 -10.10 -4.19
N TYR A 93 2.31 -8.80 -4.32
CA TYR A 93 2.35 -7.83 -3.23
C TYR A 93 0.97 -7.23 -2.94
N ILE A 94 0.84 -6.62 -1.78
CA ILE A 94 -0.27 -5.77 -1.35
C ILE A 94 0.30 -4.42 -0.95
N LEU A 95 -0.39 -3.35 -1.33
CA LEU A 95 -0.08 -1.98 -0.94
C LEU A 95 -0.70 -1.69 0.43
N LEU A 96 0.09 -1.22 1.40
CA LEU A 96 -0.39 -1.05 2.77
C LEU A 96 -1.26 0.20 2.97
N ASP A 97 -1.00 1.26 2.20
CA ASP A 97 -1.73 2.54 2.35
C ASP A 97 -2.93 2.61 1.38
N THR A 98 -3.78 1.59 1.39
CA THR A 98 -5.01 1.60 0.58
C THR A 98 -6.07 2.46 1.23
N TYR A 99 -5.99 3.78 1.05
CA TYR A 99 -7.23 4.55 0.84
C TYR A 99 -7.67 4.33 -0.60
N SER A 100 -8.33 3.20 -0.87
CA SER A 100 -8.99 2.95 -2.16
C SER A 100 -10.47 3.26 -1.99
N PRO A 101 -10.99 4.37 -2.54
CA PRO A 101 -12.42 4.57 -2.64
C PRO A 101 -12.97 3.55 -3.66
N SER A 102 -13.45 2.41 -3.17
CA SER A 102 -14.56 1.63 -3.74
C SER A 102 -14.50 1.09 -5.18
N ASP A 103 -13.46 1.29 -6.00
CA ASP A 103 -13.42 0.72 -7.36
C ASP A 103 -12.11 -0.02 -7.70
N PRO A 104 -12.16 -1.32 -8.04
CA PRO A 104 -11.01 -2.08 -8.52
C PRO A 104 -10.73 -1.70 -9.99
N GLY A 105 -9.98 -0.62 -10.21
CA GLY A 105 -9.58 -0.22 -11.55
C GLY A 105 -9.03 1.20 -11.69
N GLU A 106 -9.16 2.06 -10.68
CA GLU A 106 -8.63 3.41 -10.70
C GLU A 106 -7.48 3.54 -9.71
N ASP A 107 -6.35 4.11 -10.18
CA ASP A 107 -5.07 4.33 -9.52
C ASP A 107 -4.99 3.92 -8.02
N LEU A 108 -4.31 2.80 -7.75
CA LEU A 108 -4.09 2.23 -6.43
C LEU A 108 -3.15 3.16 -5.63
N TYR A 109 -3.67 3.88 -4.64
CA TYR A 109 -2.95 4.90 -3.85
C TYR A 109 -2.49 6.14 -4.62
N CYS A 110 -2.85 7.30 -4.09
CA CYS A 110 -2.38 8.60 -4.57
C CYS A 110 -2.03 9.51 -3.39
N GLU A 111 -0.81 10.02 -3.35
CA GLU A 111 -0.40 11.04 -2.40
C GLU A 111 -0.36 12.42 -3.06
N PHE A 112 -0.97 13.42 -2.43
CA PHE A 112 -0.93 14.80 -2.91
C PHE A 112 0.40 15.46 -2.51
N ILE A 113 1.11 15.99 -3.50
CA ILE A 113 2.41 16.63 -3.29
C ILE A 113 2.32 18.15 -3.40
N LYS A 114 3.19 18.86 -2.69
CA LYS A 114 3.29 20.31 -2.79
C LYS A 114 4.28 20.69 -3.88
N MET A 115 3.85 21.58 -4.76
CA MET A 115 4.76 22.20 -5.72
C MET A 115 5.77 23.08 -4.95
N MET A 116 7.01 23.16 -5.46
CA MET A 116 8.12 24.04 -5.03
C MET A 116 9.17 23.43 -4.08
N GLN A 117 9.05 22.17 -3.68
CA GLN A 117 10.10 21.46 -2.94
C GLN A 117 10.35 20.09 -3.57
N ALA A 118 11.56 19.57 -3.37
CA ALA A 118 11.80 18.16 -3.62
C ALA A 118 11.01 17.39 -2.56
N GLU A 119 10.11 16.52 -3.01
CA GLU A 119 9.28 15.70 -2.13
C GLU A 119 9.82 14.27 -2.14
N ILE A 120 9.79 13.64 -0.96
CA ILE A 120 10.13 12.22 -0.80
C ILE A 120 8.81 11.49 -0.55
N VAL A 121 8.41 10.65 -1.50
CA VAL A 121 7.18 9.85 -1.41
C VAL A 121 7.59 8.38 -1.39
N ASN A 122 7.43 7.71 -0.25
CA ASN A 122 7.77 6.29 -0.14
C ASN A 122 6.52 5.43 -0.36
N VAL A 123 6.72 4.26 -0.96
CA VAL A 123 5.66 3.29 -1.22
C VAL A 123 5.96 2.01 -0.45
N GLU A 124 4.98 1.59 0.33
CA GLU A 124 5.08 0.41 1.20
C GLU A 124 4.26 -0.74 0.64
N LEU A 125 4.96 -1.79 0.21
CA LEU A 125 4.38 -3.00 -0.35
C LEU A 125 4.82 -4.22 0.45
N VAL A 126 3.90 -5.11 0.78
CA VAL A 126 4.21 -6.36 1.50
C VAL A 126 3.83 -7.56 0.65
N PRO A 127 4.67 -8.62 0.59
CA PRO A 127 4.34 -9.85 -0.11
C PRO A 127 3.05 -10.50 0.40
N LYS A 128 2.22 -10.97 -0.54
CA LYS A 128 1.07 -11.86 -0.30
C LYS A 128 1.58 -13.21 0.16
N LYS A 129 1.03 -13.71 1.26
CA LYS A 129 1.33 -15.02 1.83
C LYS A 129 0.02 -15.72 2.21
N THR A 130 0.13 -16.93 2.75
CA THR A 130 -1.01 -17.66 3.29
C THR A 130 -0.72 -18.20 4.68
N ILE A 131 -1.76 -18.39 5.47
CA ILE A 131 -1.72 -19.16 6.72
C ILE A 131 -2.73 -20.30 6.61
N SER A 132 -2.33 -21.49 7.03
CA SER A 132 -3.18 -22.66 7.13
C SER A 132 -3.48 -22.90 8.61
N VAL A 133 -4.75 -22.79 8.99
CA VAL A 133 -5.20 -23.08 10.35
C VAL A 133 -5.78 -24.49 10.36
N VAL A 134 -5.21 -25.35 11.19
CA VAL A 134 -5.64 -26.74 11.39
C VAL A 134 -6.28 -26.87 12.76
N LEU A 135 -7.53 -27.32 12.81
CA LEU A 135 -8.32 -27.43 14.03
C LEU A 135 -8.61 -28.90 14.36
N ASN A 136 -8.30 -29.30 15.60
CA ASN A 136 -8.62 -30.61 16.15
C ASN A 136 -9.29 -30.47 17.52
N ASN A 137 -10.51 -30.98 17.66
CA ASN A 137 -11.16 -31.14 18.95
C ASN A 137 -10.74 -32.50 19.54
N THR A 138 -9.73 -32.52 20.39
CA THR A 138 -9.06 -33.76 20.85
C THR A 138 -9.83 -34.49 21.95
N ASN A 139 -10.66 -33.76 22.70
CA ASN A 139 -11.51 -34.25 23.77
C ASN A 139 -12.94 -33.72 23.61
N CYS A 140 -13.53 -33.96 22.45
CA CYS A 140 -14.91 -33.55 22.16
C CYS A 140 -15.90 -34.27 23.09
N ILE A 141 -16.82 -33.51 23.67
CA ILE A 141 -17.83 -34.04 24.61
C ILE A 141 -19.17 -34.23 23.89
N ASN A 142 -19.60 -33.23 23.11
CA ASN A 142 -20.85 -33.29 22.36
C ASN A 142 -20.87 -32.27 21.19
N THR A 143 -21.97 -32.21 20.47
CA THR A 143 -22.15 -31.34 19.30
C THR A 143 -22.27 -29.84 19.64
N GLN A 144 -22.34 -29.48 20.92
CA GLN A 144 -22.39 -28.09 21.39
C GLN A 144 -21.01 -27.50 21.65
N ASP A 145 -19.95 -28.32 21.64
CA ASP A 145 -18.58 -27.80 21.66
C ASP A 145 -18.38 -26.89 20.44
N SER A 146 -17.73 -25.75 20.60
CA SER A 146 -17.48 -24.84 19.49
C SER A 146 -16.13 -24.15 19.62
N ILE A 147 -15.61 -23.73 18.47
CA ILE A 147 -14.43 -22.91 18.36
C ILE A 147 -14.72 -21.72 17.45
N HIS A 148 -14.25 -20.56 17.88
CA HIS A 148 -14.27 -19.32 17.13
C HIS A 148 -12.83 -18.83 17.04
N VAL A 149 -12.29 -18.69 15.83
CA VAL A 149 -10.90 -18.22 15.60
C VAL A 149 -10.94 -16.91 14.84
N GLU A 150 -10.16 -15.95 15.29
CA GLU A 150 -9.91 -14.67 14.64
C GLU A 150 -8.43 -14.52 14.31
N LEU A 151 -8.12 -14.06 13.09
CA LEU A 151 -6.76 -13.74 12.66
C LEU A 151 -6.64 -12.25 12.38
N PHE A 152 -5.54 -11.65 12.83
CA PHE A 152 -5.23 -10.24 12.67
C PHE A 152 -3.77 -10.05 12.24
N ASN A 153 -3.54 -9.39 11.10
CA ASN A 153 -2.21 -8.97 10.67
C ASN A 153 -2.02 -7.47 10.92
N GLU A 154 -0.99 -7.11 11.68
CA GLU A 154 -0.77 -5.74 12.16
C GLU A 154 -0.52 -4.71 11.06
N TYR A 155 0.00 -5.15 9.91
CA TYR A 155 0.26 -4.28 8.76
C TYR A 155 -0.98 -4.07 7.90
N LEU A 156 -1.97 -4.94 8.03
CA LEU A 156 -3.17 -4.92 7.19
C LEU A 156 -4.36 -4.21 7.83
N LYS A 157 -4.21 -3.72 9.08
CA LYS A 157 -5.15 -2.97 9.96
C LYS A 157 -6.63 -3.40 9.97
N ASP A 158 -7.29 -3.54 8.82
CA ASP A 158 -8.70 -3.97 8.66
C ASP A 158 -8.96 -4.86 7.42
N LEU A 159 -8.01 -5.02 6.49
CA LEU A 159 -8.25 -5.67 5.18
C LEU A 159 -8.43 -7.19 5.24
N TYR A 160 -7.92 -7.83 6.29
CA TYR A 160 -7.87 -9.29 6.41
C TYR A 160 -8.21 -9.75 7.84
N TYR A 161 -9.30 -9.24 8.40
CA TYR A 161 -9.95 -9.89 9.53
C TYR A 161 -10.63 -11.15 9.05
N ILE A 162 -10.24 -12.28 9.62
CA ILE A 162 -10.71 -13.60 9.18
C ILE A 162 -11.28 -14.33 10.38
N LYS A 163 -12.50 -14.82 10.20
CA LYS A 163 -13.29 -15.51 11.22
C LYS A 163 -13.56 -16.94 10.80
N ILE A 164 -13.16 -17.89 11.65
CA ILE A 164 -13.43 -19.32 11.46
C ILE A 164 -14.32 -19.77 12.63
N ASP A 165 -15.57 -20.07 12.33
CA ASP A 165 -16.53 -20.62 13.31
C ASP A 165 -16.79 -22.08 13.00
N LYS A 166 -16.68 -22.93 14.02
CA LYS A 166 -17.06 -24.32 13.91
C LYS A 166 -17.66 -24.88 15.19
N SER A 167 -18.49 -25.90 15.03
CA SER A 167 -19.15 -26.60 16.13
C SER A 167 -19.00 -28.11 16.00
N GLY A 168 -19.04 -28.80 17.13
CA GLY A 168 -18.99 -30.25 17.29
C GLY A 168 -17.58 -30.84 17.36
N CYS A 169 -17.52 -32.13 17.06
CA CYS A 169 -16.29 -32.92 17.11
C CYS A 169 -15.55 -32.79 15.79
N ILE A 170 -14.63 -31.84 15.73
CA ILE A 170 -13.85 -31.53 14.53
C ILE A 170 -12.55 -32.31 14.56
N GLN A 171 -12.20 -32.94 13.45
CA GLN A 171 -10.89 -33.56 13.26
C GLN A 171 -10.29 -33.12 11.94
N ASN A 172 -9.03 -32.65 11.98
CA ASN A 172 -8.24 -32.24 10.82
C ASN A 172 -8.93 -31.19 9.93
N TYR A 173 -9.78 -30.33 10.49
CA TYR A 173 -10.33 -29.24 9.70
C TYR A 173 -9.21 -28.28 9.35
N THR A 174 -9.06 -27.99 8.06
CA THR A 174 -8.01 -27.10 7.58
C THR A 174 -8.65 -25.96 6.82
N GLU A 175 -8.30 -24.74 7.20
CA GLU A 175 -8.67 -23.52 6.50
C GLU A 175 -7.42 -22.81 6.01
N ILE A 176 -7.39 -22.40 4.74
CA ILE A 176 -6.28 -21.63 4.17
C ILE A 176 -6.75 -20.20 3.97
N GLN A 177 -5.99 -19.26 4.50
CA GLN A 177 -6.39 -17.88 4.60
C GLN A 177 -5.28 -16.97 4.05
N PRO A 178 -5.63 -15.95 3.23
CA PRO A 178 -4.65 -14.98 2.77
C PRO A 178 -4.10 -14.17 3.94
N THR A 179 -2.82 -13.84 3.88
CA THR A 179 -2.14 -12.98 4.84
C THR A 179 -0.98 -12.27 4.14
N THR A 180 -0.13 -11.59 4.89
CA THR A 180 1.12 -11.03 4.39
C THR A 180 2.30 -11.57 5.17
N GLU A 181 3.50 -11.25 4.72
CA GLU A 181 4.66 -11.33 5.60
C GLU A 181 4.40 -10.54 6.90
N GLY A 182 5.07 -10.91 7.98
CA GLY A 182 4.97 -10.25 9.28
C GLY A 182 4.27 -11.08 10.34
N TYR A 183 3.97 -10.44 11.47
CA TYR A 183 3.26 -11.09 12.57
C TYR A 183 1.76 -11.11 12.30
N THR A 184 1.21 -12.33 12.37
CA THR A 184 -0.23 -12.56 12.43
C THR A 184 -0.57 -12.99 13.85
N LYS A 185 -1.39 -12.20 14.53
CA LYS A 185 -1.99 -12.53 15.82
C LYS A 185 -3.20 -13.41 15.58
N ILE A 186 -3.35 -14.40 16.44
CA ILE A 186 -4.42 -15.40 16.35
C ILE A 186 -5.09 -15.40 17.72
N TYR A 187 -6.40 -15.21 17.73
CA TYR A 187 -7.23 -15.27 18.92
C TYR A 187 -8.24 -16.40 18.72
N TRP A 188 -8.51 -17.18 19.75
CA TRP A 188 -9.59 -18.15 19.65
C TRP A 188 -10.31 -18.40 20.95
N ASP A 189 -11.61 -18.59 20.84
CA ASP A 189 -12.50 -18.96 21.93
C ASP A 189 -12.93 -20.41 21.74
N VAL A 190 -12.80 -21.20 22.80
CA VAL A 190 -13.25 -22.59 22.86
C VAL A 190 -14.39 -22.69 23.85
N THR A 191 -15.57 -23.08 23.39
CA THR A 191 -16.72 -23.35 24.25
C THR A 191 -16.90 -24.85 24.41
N LYS A 192 -16.84 -25.36 25.64
CA LYS A 192 -17.13 -26.76 25.98
C LYS A 192 -18.14 -26.83 27.11
N ASN A 193 -19.20 -27.61 26.94
CA ASN A 193 -20.31 -27.70 27.90
C ASN A 193 -20.81 -26.32 28.39
N GLY A 194 -20.89 -25.34 27.49
CA GLY A 194 -21.34 -23.98 27.80
C GLY A 194 -20.33 -23.09 28.54
N ILE A 195 -19.10 -23.55 28.77
CA ILE A 195 -18.01 -22.74 29.34
C ILE A 195 -17.06 -22.33 28.23
N THR A 196 -16.86 -21.03 28.06
CA THR A 196 -15.95 -20.45 27.06
C THR A 196 -14.62 -20.09 27.70
N ASN A 197 -13.52 -20.51 27.07
CA ASN A 197 -12.15 -20.12 27.40
C ASN A 197 -11.52 -19.45 26.19
N SER A 198 -10.81 -18.35 26.43
CA SER A 198 -10.16 -17.54 25.39
C SER A 198 -8.65 -17.74 25.41
N PHE A 199 -8.06 -17.77 24.23
CA PHE A 199 -6.63 -17.97 24.02
C PHE A 199 -6.12 -17.01 22.94
N SER A 200 -4.81 -16.78 22.94
CA SER A 200 -4.15 -15.98 21.91
C SER A 200 -2.71 -16.41 21.69
N ASP A 201 -2.25 -16.31 20.45
CA ASP A 201 -0.86 -16.50 20.06
C ASP A 201 -0.48 -15.57 18.90
N SER A 202 0.77 -15.61 18.46
CA SER A 202 1.25 -14.91 17.29
C SER A 202 2.22 -15.77 16.50
N ILE A 203 2.14 -15.71 15.17
CA ILE A 203 3.05 -16.40 14.27
C ILE A 203 3.68 -15.41 13.30
N PHE A 204 4.98 -15.56 13.07
CA PHE A 204 5.69 -14.77 12.07
C PHE A 204 5.69 -15.51 10.74
N VAL A 205 5.08 -14.91 9.72
CA VAL A 205 5.12 -15.41 8.35
C VAL A 205 6.31 -14.78 7.67
N SER A 206 7.37 -15.55 7.46
CA SER A 206 8.62 -15.05 6.87
C SER A 206 8.61 -15.06 5.35
N ASP A 207 9.55 -14.33 4.74
CA ASP A 207 9.65 -14.30 3.28
C ASP A 207 10.01 -15.67 2.66
N SER A 208 10.73 -16.50 3.42
CA SER A 208 11.10 -17.87 3.04
C SER A 208 9.93 -18.86 3.00
N GLN A 209 8.78 -18.48 3.55
CA GLN A 209 7.59 -19.33 3.66
C GLN A 209 6.45 -18.73 2.84
N GLN A 210 5.91 -19.49 1.88
CA GLN A 210 4.68 -19.08 1.17
C GLN A 210 3.43 -19.37 1.99
N SER A 211 3.53 -20.34 2.90
CA SER A 211 2.46 -20.77 3.79
C SER A 211 3.05 -21.16 5.15
N VAL A 212 2.30 -20.90 6.21
CA VAL A 212 2.63 -21.37 7.57
C VAL A 212 1.42 -22.08 8.14
N THR A 213 1.63 -23.20 8.82
CA THR A 213 0.56 -23.96 9.47
C THR A 213 0.51 -23.66 10.96
N PHE A 214 -0.68 -23.33 11.47
CA PHE A 214 -0.98 -23.17 12.88
C PHE A 214 -1.97 -24.25 13.33
N ASN A 215 -1.59 -25.06 14.30
CA ASN A 215 -2.43 -26.14 14.82
C ASN A 215 -3.10 -25.69 16.12
N ILE A 216 -4.42 -25.86 16.22
CA ILE A 216 -5.19 -25.64 17.44
C ILE A 216 -5.81 -26.98 17.84
N ASP A 217 -5.21 -27.59 18.85
CA ASP A 217 -5.74 -28.75 19.53
C ASP A 217 -6.51 -28.27 20.77
N TYR A 218 -7.81 -28.56 20.84
CA TYR A 218 -8.70 -28.02 21.87
C TYR A 218 -9.66 -29.04 22.47
#